data_AF-A0A3P7IUY6-F1
#
_entry.id   AF-A0A3P7IUY6-F1
#
_cell.length_a   1.000
_cell.length_b   1.000
_cell.length_c   1.000
_cell.angle_alpha   90.00
_cell.angle_beta   90.00
_cell.angle_gamma   90.00
#
_symmetry.space_group_name_H-M   'P 1'
#
loop_
_entity.id
_entity.type
_entity.pdbx_description
1 polymer ?
#
loop_
_entity_poly.entity_id
_entity_poly.type
_entity_poly.pdbx_seq_one_letter_code
_entity_poly.pdbx_strand_id
1 'polypeptide(L)'
;MRSRRDCLSVNPRQAVTSFISAATGLAAVTVGTIYMYRLPETASKAKKLIIILIIYGVLQVLLATAFFVTCMQTSIAVSKGVKDAFQIVVGLMVALVYVAISLVSMVVGIYGFYKTLAILSYVEYLDTTSLLYCPQVVFYTSLIVFVLHIILIISKCCCCK
;
A
#
# COMPACT_ATOMS: atom_id res chain seq x y z
N MET A 1 33.83 -1.67 -16.86
CA MET A 1 32.91 -1.19 -15.80
C MET A 1 31.58 -0.69 -16.38
N ARG A 2 30.80 -1.56 -17.04
CA ARG A 2 29.52 -1.19 -17.69
C ARG A 2 28.41 -2.21 -17.41
N SER A 3 28.51 -2.91 -16.27
CA SER A 3 27.66 -4.06 -15.91
C SER A 3 26.94 -3.89 -14.57
N ARG A 4 26.77 -2.64 -14.11
CA ARG A 4 25.97 -2.27 -12.91
C ARG A 4 24.68 -1.50 -13.27
N ARG A 5 24.40 -1.29 -14.56
CA ARG A 5 23.27 -0.47 -15.03
C ARG A 5 22.01 -1.27 -15.33
N ASP A 6 22.11 -2.58 -15.56
CA ASP A 6 20.96 -3.36 -16.06
C ASP A 6 20.08 -3.97 -14.96
N CYS A 7 20.58 -4.10 -13.72
CA CYS A 7 19.70 -4.27 -12.56
C CYS A 7 18.90 -3.00 -12.22
N LEU A 8 19.28 -1.87 -12.83
CA LEU A 8 18.66 -0.56 -12.68
C LEU A 8 17.75 -0.20 -13.87
N SER A 9 17.34 -1.18 -14.70
CA SER A 9 16.21 -1.03 -15.62
C SER A 9 14.85 -1.11 -14.89
N VAL A 10 14.84 -0.92 -13.58
CA VAL A 10 13.61 -0.63 -12.86
C VAL A 10 13.34 0.85 -13.09
N ASN A 11 12.22 1.17 -13.74
CA ASN A 11 11.83 2.57 -13.98
C ASN A 11 11.98 3.33 -12.65
N PRO A 12 12.85 4.37 -12.55
CA PRO A 12 13.13 5.05 -11.29
C PRO A 12 11.84 5.58 -10.64
N ARG A 13 10.83 5.90 -11.46
CA ARG A 13 9.48 6.25 -10.99
C ARG A 13 8.81 5.09 -10.26
N GLN A 14 8.94 3.86 -10.74
CA GLN A 14 8.39 2.68 -10.10
C GLN A 14 9.06 2.41 -8.74
N ALA A 15 10.38 2.60 -8.63
CA ALA A 15 11.09 2.50 -7.36
C ALA A 15 10.62 3.57 -6.36
N VAL A 16 10.50 4.83 -6.79
CA VAL A 16 9.98 5.93 -5.95
C VAL A 16 8.54 5.64 -5.50
N THR A 17 7.66 5.22 -6.42
CA THR A 17 6.27 4.90 -6.08
C THR A 17 6.18 3.74 -5.08
N SER A 18 7.05 2.73 -5.19
CA SER A 18 7.09 1.61 -4.24
C SER A 18 7.57 2.05 -2.86
N PHE A 19 8.52 2.97 -2.79
CA PHE A 19 9.01 3.51 -1.51
C PHE A 19 7.94 4.36 -0.82
N ILE A 20 7.26 5.24 -1.58
CA ILE A 20 6.15 6.05 -1.07
C ILE A 20 5.00 5.14 -0.60
N SER A 21 4.68 4.09 -1.37
CA SER A 21 3.69 3.07 -0.97
C SER A 21 4.06 2.39 0.34
N ALA A 22 5.34 2.00 0.51
CA ALA A 22 5.80 1.36 1.73
C ALA A 22 5.73 2.32 2.94
N ALA A 23 6.17 3.56 2.78
CA ALA A 23 6.13 4.57 3.83
C ALA A 23 4.69 4.89 4.27
N THR A 24 3.79 5.07 3.30
CA THR A 24 2.36 5.30 3.57
C THR A 24 1.68 4.07 4.17
N GLY A 25 2.04 2.86 3.74
CA GLY A 25 1.58 1.61 4.33
C GLY A 25 2.01 1.44 5.79
N LEU A 26 3.27 1.74 6.11
CA LEU A 26 3.78 1.73 7.48
C LEU A 26 3.07 2.76 8.36
N ALA A 27 2.88 3.98 7.87
CA ALA A 27 2.12 5.01 8.58
C ALA A 27 0.67 4.55 8.86
N ALA A 28 0.01 3.95 7.87
CA ALA A 28 -1.34 3.41 7.99
C ALA A 28 -1.45 2.31 9.06
N VAL A 29 -0.52 1.35 9.06
CA VAL A 29 -0.48 0.29 10.09
C VAL A 29 -0.21 0.87 11.48
N THR A 30 0.72 1.83 11.59
CA THR A 30 1.11 2.42 12.87
C THR A 30 -0.06 3.19 13.50
N VAL A 31 -0.66 4.12 12.74
CA VAL A 31 -1.81 4.90 13.19
C VAL A 31 -3.01 3.99 13.44
N GLY A 32 -3.28 3.04 12.54
CA GLY A 32 -4.36 2.07 12.71
C GLY A 32 -4.21 1.27 14.00
N THR A 33 -3.03 0.74 14.28
CA THR A 33 -2.78 -0.08 15.48
C THR A 33 -2.87 0.74 16.76
N ILE A 34 -2.29 1.94 16.81
CA ILE A 34 -2.34 2.82 17.99
C ILE A 34 -3.79 3.16 18.32
N TYR A 35 -4.58 3.54 17.32
CA TYR A 35 -5.95 3.99 17.54
C TYR A 35 -6.95 2.83 17.70
N MET A 36 -6.65 1.62 17.21
CA MET A 36 -7.49 0.43 17.42
C MET A 36 -7.78 0.18 18.91
N TYR A 37 -6.78 0.36 19.78
CA TYR A 37 -6.92 0.18 21.23
C TYR A 37 -7.48 1.42 21.96
N ARG A 38 -7.44 2.59 21.33
CA ARG A 38 -7.86 3.86 21.94
C ARG A 38 -9.31 4.23 21.65
N LEU A 39 -9.95 3.62 20.64
CA LEU A 39 -11.32 3.95 20.29
C LEU A 39 -12.36 3.26 21.18
N PRO A 40 -13.37 4.02 21.67
CA PRO A 40 -14.50 3.46 22.41
C PRO A 40 -15.32 2.51 21.53
N GLU A 41 -16.01 1.55 22.16
CA GLU A 41 -16.79 0.53 21.42
C GLU A 41 -18.00 1.09 20.68
N THR A 42 -18.47 2.26 21.08
CA THR A 42 -19.56 3.02 20.45
C THR A 42 -19.23 3.48 19.04
N ALA A 43 -17.96 3.76 18.74
CA ALA A 43 -17.48 4.32 17.46
C ALA A 43 -17.30 3.25 16.36
N SER A 44 -18.39 2.52 16.05
CA SER A 44 -18.38 1.40 15.12
C SER A 44 -17.94 1.76 13.68
N LYS A 45 -18.22 3.00 13.24
CA LYS A 45 -17.85 3.48 11.90
C LYS A 45 -16.34 3.71 11.79
N ALA A 46 -15.73 4.34 12.80
CA ALA A 46 -14.30 4.59 12.84
C ALA A 46 -13.49 3.28 13.02
N LYS A 47 -13.98 2.32 13.82
CA LYS A 47 -13.36 0.99 13.91
C LYS A 47 -13.32 0.27 12.55
N LYS A 48 -14.41 0.32 11.78
CA LYS A 48 -14.44 -0.25 10.41
C LYS A 48 -13.42 0.43 9.51
N LEU A 49 -13.29 1.76 9.59
CA LEU A 49 -12.29 2.50 8.81
C LEU A 49 -10.85 2.11 9.19
N ILE A 50 -10.56 1.98 10.49
CA ILE A 50 -9.24 1.56 10.99
C ILE A 50 -8.87 0.16 10.50
N ILE A 51 -9.80 -0.79 10.53
CA ILE A 51 -9.55 -2.15 10.01
C ILE A 51 -9.17 -2.11 8.53
N ILE A 52 -9.91 -1.33 7.72
CA ILE A 52 -9.60 -1.18 6.30
C ILE A 52 -8.22 -0.53 6.10
N LEU A 53 -7.89 0.49 6.90
CA LEU A 53 -6.59 1.17 6.86
C LEU A 53 -5.43 0.22 7.18
N ILE A 54 -5.59 -0.65 8.19
CA ILE A 54 -4.59 -1.67 8.56
C ILE A 54 -4.42 -2.70 7.43
N ILE A 55 -5.52 -3.26 6.93
CA ILE A 55 -5.48 -4.24 5.82
C ILE A 55 -4.77 -3.64 4.61
N TYR A 56 -5.13 -2.41 4.25
CA TYR A 56 -4.48 -1.69 3.16
C TYR A 56 -2.98 -1.50 3.42
N GLY A 57 -2.60 -1.09 4.63
CA GLY A 57 -1.20 -0.90 5.00
C GLY A 57 -0.37 -2.20 4.90
N VAL A 58 -0.92 -3.32 5.36
CA VAL A 58 -0.28 -4.64 5.22
C VAL A 58 -0.10 -5.02 3.75
N LEU A 59 -1.13 -4.82 2.91
CA LEU A 59 -1.03 -5.07 1.47
C LEU A 59 0.08 -4.22 0.82
N GLN A 60 0.24 -2.96 1.23
CA GLN A 60 1.30 -2.09 0.70
C GLN A 60 2.70 -2.56 1.10
N VAL A 61 2.87 -3.04 2.34
CA VAL A 61 4.14 -3.63 2.78
C VAL A 61 4.46 -4.90 1.99
N LEU A 62 3.46 -5.77 1.75
CA LEU A 62 3.63 -6.98 0.93
C LEU A 62 3.99 -6.67 -0.53
N LEU A 63 3.41 -5.62 -1.11
CA LEU A 63 3.79 -5.17 -2.45
C LEU A 63 5.23 -4.67 -2.51
N ALA A 64 5.67 -3.93 -1.48
CA ALA A 64 7.04 -3.44 -1.39
C ALA A 64 8.06 -4.58 -1.22
N THR A 65 7.74 -5.60 -0.40
CA THR A 65 8.62 -6.76 -0.24
C THR A 65 8.70 -7.60 -1.52
N ALA A 66 7.56 -7.83 -2.20
CA ALA A 66 7.53 -8.54 -3.48
C ALA A 66 8.37 -7.82 -4.55
N PHE A 67 8.30 -6.48 -4.60
CA PHE A 67 9.14 -5.68 -5.49
C PHE A 67 10.63 -5.82 -5.15
N PHE A 68 11.00 -5.76 -3.87
CA PHE A 68 12.38 -5.93 -3.44
C PHE A 68 12.94 -7.33 -3.78
N VAL A 69 12.14 -8.38 -3.56
CA VAL A 69 12.49 -9.76 -3.93
C VAL A 69 12.71 -9.87 -5.43
N THR A 70 11.84 -9.26 -6.23
CA THR A 70 11.97 -9.23 -7.71
C THR A 70 13.29 -8.57 -8.12
N CYS A 71 13.63 -7.41 -7.54
CA CYS A 71 14.90 -6.72 -7.79
C CYS A 71 16.11 -7.60 -7.43
N MET A 72 16.09 -8.28 -6.28
CA MET A 72 17.17 -9.18 -5.87
C MET A 72 17.31 -10.39 -6.80
N GLN A 73 16.21 -10.97 -7.25
CA GLN A 73 16.23 -12.07 -8.22
C GLN A 73 16.82 -11.62 -9.56
N THR A 74 16.45 -10.45 -10.07
CA THR A 74 17.03 -9.92 -11.31
C THR A 74 18.54 -9.67 -11.18
N SER A 75 19.01 -9.22 -10.02
CA SER A 75 20.42 -8.99 -9.75
C SER A 75 21.25 -10.28 -9.76
N ILE A 76 20.72 -11.35 -9.17
CA ILE A 76 21.39 -12.66 -9.15
C ILE A 76 21.46 -13.27 -10.57
N ALA A 77 20.39 -13.14 -11.36
CA ALA A 77 20.35 -13.65 -12.74
C ALA A 77 21.42 -13.00 -13.64
N VAL A 78 21.61 -11.68 -13.49
CA VAL A 78 22.62 -10.91 -14.24
C VAL A 78 24.04 -11.21 -13.76
N SER A 79 24.23 -11.40 -12.45
CA SER A 79 25.56 -11.61 -11.85
C SER A 79 26.15 -13.00 -12.06
N LYS A 80 25.32 -14.06 -12.03
CA LYS A 80 25.78 -15.46 -12.12
C LYS A 80 25.58 -16.12 -13.49
N GLY A 81 24.88 -15.45 -14.41
CA GLY A 81 24.42 -16.04 -15.66
C GLY A 81 23.30 -17.05 -15.41
N VAL A 82 22.26 -17.02 -16.25
CA VAL A 82 21.07 -17.87 -16.10
C VAL A 82 21.46 -19.33 -16.29
N LYS A 83 21.72 -20.06 -15.21
CA LYS A 83 21.99 -21.51 -15.24
C LYS A 83 20.77 -22.35 -14.86
N ASP A 84 19.81 -21.80 -14.12
CA ASP A 84 18.71 -22.59 -13.57
C ASP A 84 17.35 -22.06 -14.00
N ALA A 85 16.62 -22.87 -14.78
CA ALA A 85 15.22 -22.64 -15.15
C ALA A 85 14.32 -22.36 -13.93
N PHE A 86 14.74 -22.83 -12.74
CA PHE A 86 14.09 -22.55 -11.46
C PHE A 86 13.94 -21.05 -11.15
N GLN A 87 14.93 -20.21 -11.52
CA GLN A 87 14.87 -18.77 -11.25
C GLN A 87 13.80 -18.06 -12.08
N ILE A 88 13.54 -18.54 -13.32
CA ILE A 88 12.48 -18.03 -14.20
C ILE A 88 11.11 -18.41 -13.64
N VAL A 89 10.94 -19.66 -13.21
CA VAL A 89 9.68 -20.15 -12.62
C VAL A 89 9.34 -19.39 -11.33
N VAL A 90 10.31 -19.21 -10.43
CA VAL A 90 10.12 -18.46 -9.19
C VAL A 90 9.82 -16.99 -9.49
N GLY A 91 10.51 -16.37 -10.46
CA GLY A 91 10.22 -14.98 -10.88
C GLY A 91 8.79 -14.81 -11.41
N LEU A 92 8.30 -15.77 -12.22
CA LEU A 92 6.91 -15.76 -12.70
C LEU A 92 5.90 -15.89 -11.55
N MET A 93 6.16 -16.78 -10.58
CA MET A 93 5.29 -16.95 -9.41
C MET A 93 5.21 -15.66 -8.57
N VAL A 94 6.34 -15.00 -8.32
CA VAL A 94 6.38 -13.72 -7.60
C VAL A 94 5.62 -12.63 -8.37
N ALA A 95 5.76 -12.58 -9.70
CA ALA A 95 5.04 -11.63 -10.53
C ALA A 95 3.52 -11.85 -10.49
N LEU A 96 3.06 -13.10 -10.56
CA LEU A 96 1.62 -13.43 -10.44
C LEU A 96 1.07 -13.04 -9.07
N VAL A 97 1.78 -13.35 -8.00
CA VAL A 97 1.40 -12.95 -6.65
C VAL A 97 1.37 -11.42 -6.51
N TYR A 98 2.36 -10.71 -7.09
CA TYR A 98 2.38 -9.25 -7.11
C TYR A 98 1.15 -8.65 -7.78
N VAL A 99 0.77 -9.18 -8.97
CA VAL A 99 -0.43 -8.73 -9.69
C VAL A 99 -1.70 -9.01 -8.88
N ALA A 100 -1.81 -10.20 -8.28
CA ALA A 100 -2.96 -10.56 -7.45
C ALA A 100 -3.11 -9.63 -6.23
N ILE A 101 -2.02 -9.40 -5.49
CA ILE A 101 -2.03 -8.47 -4.34
C ILE A 101 -2.32 -7.04 -4.80
N SER A 102 -1.80 -6.62 -5.95
CA SER A 102 -2.06 -5.29 -6.50
C SER A 102 -3.54 -5.08 -6.83
N LEU A 103 -4.21 -6.08 -7.39
CA LEU A 103 -5.66 -6.03 -7.66
C LEU A 103 -6.47 -5.94 -6.38
N VAL A 104 -6.14 -6.75 -5.37
CA VAL A 104 -6.81 -6.71 -4.06
C VAL A 104 -6.58 -5.35 -3.39
N SER A 105 -5.35 -4.83 -3.43
CA SER A 105 -5.02 -3.51 -2.89
C SER A 105 -5.83 -2.40 -3.57
N MET A 106 -6.04 -2.47 -4.89
CA MET A 106 -6.86 -1.52 -5.63
C MET A 106 -8.31 -1.51 -5.14
N VAL A 107 -8.93 -2.69 -4.99
CA VAL A 107 -10.32 -2.82 -4.51
C VAL A 107 -10.45 -2.29 -3.07
N VAL A 108 -9.52 -2.69 -2.20
CA VAL A 108 -9.50 -2.23 -0.80
C VAL A 108 -9.27 -0.72 -0.71
N GLY A 109 -8.39 -0.17 -1.55
CA GLY A 109 -8.10 1.27 -1.62
C GLY A 109 -9.30 2.10 -2.03
N ILE A 110 -10.03 1.69 -3.09
CA ILE A 110 -11.25 2.37 -3.54
C ILE A 110 -12.35 2.28 -2.49
N TYR A 111 -12.55 1.09 -1.91
CA TYR A 111 -13.55 0.89 -0.86
C TYR A 111 -13.24 1.71 0.40
N GLY A 112 -11.97 1.75 0.81
CA GLY A 112 -11.49 2.57 1.92
C GLY A 112 -11.70 4.06 1.66
N PHE A 113 -11.35 4.55 0.47
CA PHE A 113 -11.59 5.93 0.06
C PHE A 113 -13.07 6.31 0.13
N TYR A 114 -13.95 5.45 -0.41
CA TYR A 114 -15.40 5.67 -0.33
C TYR A 114 -15.90 5.76 1.12
N LYS A 115 -15.40 4.88 2.01
CA LYS A 115 -15.74 4.93 3.44
C LYS A 115 -15.23 6.20 4.11
N THR A 116 -14.03 6.67 3.79
CA THR A 116 -13.50 7.94 4.30
C THR A 116 -14.37 9.12 3.87
N LEU A 117 -14.76 9.17 2.58
CA LEU A 117 -15.66 10.22 2.08
C LEU A 117 -17.05 10.16 2.70
N ALA A 118 -17.60 8.96 2.91
CA ALA A 118 -18.90 8.79 3.56
C ALA A 118 -18.89 9.30 5.02
N ILE A 119 -17.73 9.30 5.68
CA ILE A 119 -17.59 9.82 7.05
C ILE A 119 -17.32 11.33 7.05
N LEU A 120 -16.69 11.89 6.00
CA LEU A 120 -16.32 13.31 5.91
C LEU A 120 -17.48 14.27 6.24
N SER A 121 -18.70 13.99 5.77
CA SER A 121 -19.86 14.86 6.00
C SER A 121 -20.53 14.70 7.37
N TYR A 122 -20.17 13.65 8.12
CA TYR A 122 -20.83 13.26 9.37
C TYR A 122 -19.85 13.07 10.53
N VAL A 123 -18.59 13.50 10.37
CA VAL A 123 -17.54 13.21 11.34
C VAL A 123 -17.64 14.11 12.56
N GLU A 124 -17.74 13.50 13.73
CA GLU A 124 -17.66 14.20 15.00
C GLU A 124 -16.30 13.93 15.66
N TYR A 125 -15.59 15.00 16.00
CA TYR A 125 -14.24 14.93 16.57
C TYR A 125 -14.21 15.09 18.09
N LEU A 126 -15.29 15.62 18.68
CA LEU A 126 -15.33 16.06 20.07
C LEU A 126 -16.06 15.06 20.98
N ASP A 127 -17.19 14.52 20.51
CA ASP A 127 -18.01 13.62 21.32
C ASP A 127 -17.56 12.16 21.14
N THR A 128 -16.84 11.62 22.12
CA THR A 128 -16.37 10.23 22.16
C THR A 128 -17.49 9.20 22.36
N THR A 129 -18.68 9.64 22.76
CA THR A 129 -19.84 8.76 22.97
C THR A 129 -20.65 8.56 21.69
N SER A 130 -20.49 9.47 20.73
CA SER A 130 -21.18 9.42 19.43
C SER A 130 -20.74 8.22 18.58
N LEU A 131 -21.70 7.64 17.86
CA LEU A 131 -21.48 6.55 16.92
C LEU A 131 -20.64 6.98 15.70
N LEU A 132 -20.59 8.29 15.46
CA LEU A 132 -19.87 8.95 14.38
C LEU A 132 -18.50 9.50 14.81
N TYR A 133 -18.11 9.27 16.08
CA TYR A 133 -16.83 9.70 16.59
C TYR A 133 -15.67 9.14 15.76
N CYS A 134 -14.79 10.01 15.29
CA CYS A 134 -13.55 9.61 14.63
C CYS A 134 -12.42 10.55 15.05
N PRO A 135 -11.27 10.04 15.54
CA PRO A 135 -10.13 10.90 15.83
C PRO A 135 -9.64 11.61 14.57
N GLN A 136 -9.35 12.91 14.68
CA GLN A 136 -8.84 13.72 13.57
C GLN A 136 -7.63 13.07 12.90
N VAL A 137 -6.68 12.55 13.69
CA VAL A 137 -5.48 11.88 13.17
C VAL A 137 -5.84 10.69 12.29
N VAL A 138 -6.77 9.82 12.72
CA VAL A 138 -7.20 8.65 11.94
C VAL A 138 -7.87 9.09 10.64
N PHE A 139 -8.72 10.11 10.70
CA PHE A 139 -9.42 10.63 9.53
C PHE A 139 -8.44 11.21 8.49
N TYR A 140 -7.57 12.14 8.90
CA TYR A 140 -6.60 12.77 7.99
C TYR A 140 -5.57 11.78 7.46
N THR A 141 -5.07 10.86 8.28
CA THR A 141 -4.16 9.80 7.80
C THR A 141 -4.86 8.92 6.77
N SER A 142 -6.11 8.50 7.01
CA SER A 142 -6.86 7.70 6.04
C SER A 142 -7.05 8.44 4.72
N LEU A 143 -7.43 9.72 4.79
CA LEU A 143 -7.65 10.55 3.62
C LEU A 143 -6.36 10.72 2.81
N ILE A 144 -5.24 11.06 3.46
CA ILE A 144 -3.94 11.19 2.80
C ILE A 144 -3.51 9.88 2.17
N VAL A 145 -3.61 8.76 2.88
CA VAL A 145 -3.19 7.44 2.40
C VAL A 145 -4.00 7.01 1.17
N PHE A 146 -5.32 7.15 1.19
CA PHE A 146 -6.17 6.76 0.05
C PHE A 146 -6.08 7.75 -1.13
N VAL A 147 -5.93 9.05 -0.88
CA VAL A 147 -5.68 10.03 -1.94
C VAL A 147 -4.34 9.75 -2.62
N LEU A 148 -3.28 9.51 -1.85
CA LEU A 148 -1.98 9.13 -2.39
C LEU A 148 -2.07 7.83 -3.18
N HIS A 149 -2.83 6.84 -2.72
CA HIS A 149 -3.07 5.60 -3.48
C HIS A 149 -3.63 5.87 -4.87
N ILE A 150 -4.68 6.69 -4.97
CA ILE A 150 -5.32 7.05 -6.24
C ILE A 150 -4.33 7.79 -7.14
N ILE A 151 -3.59 8.77 -6.59
CA ILE A 151 -2.56 9.51 -7.34
C ILE A 151 -1.49 8.57 -7.87
N LEU A 152 -1.03 7.61 -7.07
CA LEU A 152 -0.03 6.62 -7.47
C LEU A 152 -0.55 5.70 -8.59
N ILE A 153 -1.82 5.26 -8.52
CA ILE A 153 -2.46 4.49 -9.59
C ILE A 153 -2.50 5.30 -10.89
N ILE A 154 -3.03 6.52 -10.82
CA ILE A 154 -3.14 7.41 -11.99
C ILE A 154 -1.76 7.68 -12.57
N SER A 155 -0.76 7.95 -11.72
CA SER A 155 0.61 8.21 -12.16
C SER A 155 1.20 7.01 -12.91
N LYS A 156 0.89 5.78 -12.49
CA LYS A 156 1.31 4.55 -13.19
C LYS A 156 0.56 4.34 -14.50
N CYS A 157 -0.74 4.65 -14.57
CA CYS A 157 -1.53 4.50 -15.81
C CYS A 157 -1.23 5.60 -16.85
N CYS A 158 -1.07 6.84 -16.42
CA CYS A 158 -0.87 8.00 -17.31
C CYS A 158 0.56 8.14 -17.83
N CYS A 159 1.56 7.61 -17.11
CA CYS A 159 2.96 7.64 -17.54
C CYS A 159 3.37 6.44 -18.42
N CYS A 160 2.43 5.60 -18.86
CA CYS A 160 2.65 4.55 -19.86
C CYS A 160 2.59 5.09 -21.31
N LYS A 161 2.85 6.39 -21.51
CA LYS A 161 2.84 7.06 -22.82
C LYS A 161 4.20 7.62 -23.15
#